data_AF-A0A965HX88-F1
#
_entry.id   AF-A0A965HX88-F1
#
_cell.length_a   1.000
_cell.length_b   1.000
_cell.length_c   1.000
_cell.angle_alpha   90.00
_cell.angle_beta   90.00
_cell.angle_gamma   90.00
#
_symmetry.space_group_name_H-M   'P 1'
#
loop_
_entity.id
_entity.type
_entity.pdbx_description
1 polymer ?
#
loop_
_entity_poly.entity_id
_entity_poly.type
_entity_poly.pdbx_seq_one_letter_code
_entity_poly.pdbx_strand_id
1 'polypeptide(L)'
;MNSVRALITSLQASVAAQEIAYEGVQQEAQVGSRTVLDVLDAEQELLDARVSLVEAERDLIVAGYQLLSATGRLTALDLGLPVQLYNAVRNYEEVEDKIFGTDILDGKR
;
A
#
# COMPACT_ATOMS: atom_id res chain seq x y z
N MET A 1 0.83 -11.37 11.12
CA MET A 1 -0.10 -11.32 9.96
C MET A 1 -1.55 -11.65 10.32
N ASN A 2 -1.84 -12.68 11.11
CA ASN A 2 -3.24 -13.02 11.47
C ASN A 2 -4.00 -11.88 12.16
N SER A 3 -3.36 -11.13 13.06
CA SER A 3 -3.98 -9.97 13.73
C SER A 3 -4.37 -8.85 12.74
N VAL A 4 -3.48 -8.51 11.79
CA VAL A 4 -3.76 -7.48 10.77
C VAL A 4 -4.91 -7.90 9.85
N ARG A 5 -4.98 -9.18 9.46
CA ARG A 5 -6.11 -9.69 8.67
C ARG A 5 -7.43 -9.61 9.44
N ALA A 6 -7.42 -9.97 10.73
CA ALA A 6 -8.61 -9.84 11.58
C ALA A 6 -9.04 -8.38 11.73
N LEU A 7 -8.09 -7.45 11.84
CA LEU A 7 -8.35 -6.01 11.87
C LEU A 7 -9.02 -5.54 10.56
N ILE A 8 -8.49 -5.92 9.39
CA ILE A 8 -9.09 -5.58 8.10
C ILE A 8 -10.53 -6.09 8.01
N THR A 9 -10.80 -7.33 8.41
CA THR A 9 -12.17 -7.87 8.43
C THR A 9 -13.08 -7.07 9.37
N SER A 10 -12.59 -6.64 10.53
CA SER A 10 -13.34 -5.78 11.44
C SER A 10 -13.63 -4.40 10.83
N LEU A 11 -12.66 -3.81 10.13
CA LEU A 11 -12.81 -2.52 9.46
C LEU A 11 -13.79 -2.60 8.28
N GLN A 12 -13.78 -3.70 7.52
CA GLN A 12 -14.78 -3.97 6.48
C GLN A 12 -16.21 -3.99 7.06
N ALA A 13 -16.40 -4.66 8.20
CA ALA A 13 -17.69 -4.66 8.89
C ALA A 13 -18.06 -3.26 9.41
N SER A 14 -17.08 -2.49 9.88
CA SER A 14 -17.28 -1.10 10.30
C SER A 14 -17.73 -0.20 9.14
N VAL A 15 -17.12 -0.31 7.97
CA VAL A 15 -17.54 0.44 6.77
C VAL A 15 -18.98 0.09 6.40
N ALA A 16 -19.33 -1.20 6.36
CA ALA A 16 -20.69 -1.62 6.05
C ALA A 16 -21.72 -1.08 7.06
N ALA A 17 -21.37 -1.02 8.35
CA ALA A 17 -22.23 -0.43 9.38
C ALA A 17 -22.40 1.08 9.17
N GLN A 18 -21.32 1.80 8.87
CA GLN A 18 -21.38 3.24 8.62
C GLN A 18 -22.11 3.59 7.32
N GLU A 19 -22.08 2.73 6.30
CA GLU A 19 -22.90 2.89 5.09
C GLU A 19 -24.39 2.85 5.43
N ILE A 20 -24.81 1.87 6.23
CA ILE A 20 -26.21 1.76 6.68
C ILE A 20 -26.60 2.96 7.56
N ALA A 21 -25.72 3.39 8.45
CA ALA A 21 -25.98 4.55 9.32
C ALA A 21 -26.15 5.83 8.49
N TYR A 22 -25.26 6.06 7.52
CA TYR A 22 -25.34 7.19 6.58
C TYR A 22 -26.64 7.18 5.78
N GLU A 23 -27.02 6.02 5.23
CA GLU A 23 -28.30 5.86 4.53
C GLU A 23 -29.48 6.20 5.46
N GLY A 24 -29.47 5.72 6.70
CA GLY A 24 -30.49 6.02 7.69
C GLY A 24 -30.63 7.52 7.97
N VAL A 25 -29.52 8.22 8.21
CA VAL A 25 -29.51 9.67 8.45
C VAL A 25 -29.97 10.44 7.21
N GLN A 26 -29.61 10.00 6.01
CA GLN A 26 -30.12 10.56 4.75
C GLN A 26 -31.65 10.47 4.66
N GLN A 27 -32.23 9.30 5.00
CA GLN A 27 -33.68 9.12 4.98
C GLN A 27 -34.38 9.99 6.02
N GLU A 28 -33.82 10.08 7.24
CA GLU A 28 -34.34 10.96 8.30
C GLU A 28 -34.28 12.44 7.92
N ALA A 29 -33.24 12.87 7.22
CA ALA A 29 -33.11 14.24 6.74
C ALA A 29 -34.10 14.57 5.62
N GLN A 30 -34.39 13.62 4.72
CA GLN A 30 -35.39 13.80 3.66
C GLN A 30 -36.81 14.05 4.20
N VAL A 31 -37.14 13.44 5.33
CA VAL A 31 -38.43 13.66 6.01
C VAL A 31 -38.37 14.80 7.05
N GLY A 32 -37.25 15.52 7.13
CA GLY A 32 -37.05 16.67 8.02
C GLY A 32 -36.88 16.32 9.50
N SER A 33 -36.63 15.06 9.84
CA SER A 33 -36.34 14.61 11.22
C SER A 33 -34.88 14.81 11.63
N ARG A 34 -33.99 14.99 10.66
CA ARG A 34 -32.57 15.35 10.82
C ARG A 34 -32.22 16.56 9.94
N THR A 35 -31.11 17.20 10.26
CA THR A 35 -30.59 18.34 9.50
C THR A 35 -29.62 17.89 8.41
N VAL A 36 -29.31 18.77 7.47
CA VAL A 36 -28.25 18.54 6.46
C VAL A 36 -26.88 18.40 7.13
N LEU A 37 -26.67 19.02 8.30
CA LEU A 37 -25.43 18.87 9.05
C LEU A 37 -25.27 17.44 9.56
N ASP A 38 -26.33 16.81 10.07
CA ASP A 38 -26.29 15.40 10.48
C ASP A 38 -25.90 14.48 9.32
N VAL A 39 -26.37 14.76 8.10
CA VAL A 39 -26.00 13.99 6.90
C VAL A 39 -24.51 14.14 6.58
N LEU A 40 -23.97 15.36 6.67
CA LEU A 40 -22.55 15.62 6.45
C LEU A 40 -21.67 14.98 7.52
N ASP A 41 -22.11 14.98 8.77
CA ASP A 41 -21.40 14.32 9.87
C ASP A 41 -21.37 12.80 9.63
N ALA A 42 -22.51 12.19 9.27
CA ALA A 42 -22.56 10.76 8.93
C ALA A 42 -21.73 10.41 7.68
N GLU A 43 -21.67 11.30 6.69
CA GLU A 43 -20.80 11.15 5.52
C GLU A 43 -19.32 11.20 5.91
N GLN A 44 -18.94 12.10 6.83
CA GLN A 44 -17.58 12.18 7.37
C GLN A 44 -17.21 10.90 8.13
N GLU A 45 -18.08 10.39 9.00
CA GLU A 45 -17.82 9.15 9.72
C GLU A 45 -17.65 7.95 8.77
N LEU A 46 -18.44 7.88 7.70
CA LEU A 46 -18.29 6.86 6.66
C LEU A 46 -16.96 7.01 5.91
N LEU A 47 -16.56 8.24 5.59
CA LEU A 47 -15.28 8.52 4.95
C LEU A 47 -14.12 8.07 5.84
N ASP A 48 -14.15 8.41 7.12
CA ASP A 48 -13.11 8.04 8.09
C ASP A 48 -12.98 6.53 8.24
N ALA A 49 -14.10 5.80 8.27
CA ALA A 49 -14.12 4.34 8.28
C ALA A 49 -13.46 3.75 7.02
N ARG A 50 -13.76 4.31 5.83
CA ARG A 50 -13.15 3.87 4.57
C ARG A 50 -11.65 4.15 4.52
N VAL A 51 -11.22 5.33 4.98
CA VAL A 51 -9.79 5.69 5.07
C VAL A 51 -9.07 4.70 5.97
N SER A 52 -9.62 4.42 7.16
CA SER A 52 -9.04 3.47 8.11
C SER A 52 -8.85 2.07 7.50
N LEU A 53 -9.83 1.60 6.69
CA LEU A 53 -9.72 0.32 5.98
C LEU A 53 -8.55 0.33 4.98
N VAL A 54 -8.46 1.38 4.16
CA VAL A 54 -7.39 1.51 3.14
C VAL A 54 -6.01 1.59 3.79
N GLU A 55 -5.89 2.31 4.91
CA GLU A 55 -4.65 2.38 5.68
C GLU A 55 -4.24 1.00 6.22
N ALA A 56 -5.17 0.23 6.78
CA ALA A 56 -4.90 -1.12 7.27
C ALA A 56 -4.48 -2.09 6.14
N GLU A 57 -5.10 -1.98 4.96
CA GLU A 57 -4.71 -2.76 3.77
C GLU A 57 -3.30 -2.40 3.29
N ARG A 58 -2.99 -1.10 3.24
CA ARG A 58 -1.64 -0.61 2.92
C ARG A 58 -0.60 -1.13 3.91
N ASP A 59 -0.90 -1.08 5.21
CA ASP A 59 0.02 -1.54 6.25
C ASP A 59 0.30 -3.05 6.14
N LEU A 60 -0.69 -3.85 5.74
CA LEU A 60 -0.49 -5.27 5.44
C LEU A 60 0.51 -5.47 4.28
N ILE A 61 0.39 -4.68 3.23
CA ILE A 61 1.31 -4.73 2.07
C ILE A 61 2.73 -4.33 2.48
N VAL A 62 2.87 -3.23 3.22
CA VAL A 62 4.17 -2.76 3.74
C VAL A 62 4.81 -3.80 4.65
N ALA A 63 4.04 -4.40 5.57
CA ALA A 63 4.51 -5.49 6.42
C ALA A 63 4.95 -6.72 5.61
N GLY A 64 4.26 -7.01 4.50
CA GLY A 64 4.66 -8.05 3.55
C GLY A 64 6.03 -7.77 2.92
N TYR A 65 6.27 -6.55 2.44
CA TYR A 65 7.58 -6.16 1.91
C TYR A 65 8.68 -6.16 2.97
N GLN A 66 8.38 -5.75 4.20
CA GLN A 66 9.33 -5.84 5.32
C GLN A 66 9.72 -7.30 5.60
N LEU A 67 8.77 -8.23 5.55
CA LEU A 67 9.06 -9.66 5.69
C LEU A 67 9.94 -10.19 4.55
N LEU A 68 9.65 -9.82 3.30
CA LEU A 68 10.50 -10.16 2.16
C LEU A 68 11.92 -9.62 2.35
N SER A 69 12.07 -8.38 2.82
CA SER A 69 13.37 -7.76 3.10
C SER A 69 14.13 -8.52 4.18
N ALA A 70 13.48 -8.80 5.31
CA ALA A 70 14.08 -9.52 6.44
C ALA A 70 14.50 -10.96 6.10
N THR A 71 13.81 -11.59 5.13
CA THR A 71 14.14 -12.94 4.64
C THR A 71 15.10 -12.93 3.45
N GLY A 72 15.58 -11.75 3.02
CA GLY A 72 16.50 -11.59 1.89
C GLY A 72 15.86 -11.80 0.52
N ARG A 73 14.52 -11.87 0.45
CA ARG A 73 13.72 -12.11 -0.76
C ARG A 73 13.12 -10.83 -1.35
N LEU A 74 13.52 -9.66 -0.85
CA LEU A 74 13.16 -8.39 -1.47
C LEU A 74 14.14 -8.09 -2.62
N THR A 75 14.16 -8.97 -3.62
CA THR A 75 15.01 -8.83 -4.81
C THR A 75 14.15 -8.58 -6.05
N ALA A 76 14.72 -7.92 -7.07
CA ALA A 76 14.05 -7.71 -8.34
C ALA A 76 13.66 -9.03 -9.04
N LEU A 77 14.44 -10.09 -8.78
CA LEU A 77 14.17 -11.46 -9.24
C LEU A 77 12.90 -12.02 -8.57
N ASP A 78 12.86 -11.98 -7.23
CA ASP A 78 11.75 -12.55 -6.45
C ASP A 78 10.44 -11.77 -6.60
N LEU A 79 10.53 -10.46 -6.88
CA LEU A 79 9.39 -9.58 -7.16
C LEU A 79 8.96 -9.59 -8.64
N GLY A 80 9.69 -10.29 -9.51
CA GLY A 80 9.38 -10.37 -10.95
C GLY A 80 9.41 -9.02 -11.68
N LEU A 81 10.25 -8.09 -11.22
CA LEU A 81 10.30 -6.74 -11.79
C LEU A 81 11.01 -6.75 -13.15
N PRO A 82 10.51 -6.02 -14.18
CA PRO A 82 11.13 -5.95 -15.50
C PRO A 82 12.35 -5.02 -15.49
N VAL A 83 13.39 -5.39 -14.75
CA VAL A 83 14.65 -4.65 -14.63
C VAL A 83 15.83 -5.56 -14.95
N GLN A 84 16.93 -4.99 -15.46
CA GLN A 84 18.17 -5.75 -15.62
C GLN A 84 18.67 -6.20 -14.25
N LEU A 85 18.69 -7.52 -14.04
CA LEU A 85 19.15 -8.12 -12.80
C LEU A 85 20.64 -7.89 -12.64
N TYR A 86 21.05 -7.27 -11.53
CA TYR A 86 22.46 -7.10 -11.20
C TYR A 86 23.10 -8.47 -10.99
N ASN A 87 23.96 -8.89 -11.93
CA ASN A 87 24.74 -10.12 -11.83
C ASN A 87 26.10 -9.80 -11.20
N ALA A 88 26.26 -10.10 -9.92
CA ALA A 88 27.48 -9.80 -9.16
C ALA A 88 28.73 -10.51 -9.72
N VAL A 89 28.59 -11.71 -10.30
CA VAL A 89 29.71 -12.48 -10.85
C VAL A 89 30.23 -11.81 -12.12
N ARG A 90 29.33 -11.49 -13.06
CA ARG A 90 29.70 -10.82 -14.31
C ARG A 90 30.29 -9.43 -14.06
N ASN A 91 29.75 -8.69 -13.08
CA ASN A 91 30.27 -7.36 -12.75
C ASN A 91 31.63 -7.43 -12.01
N TYR A 92 31.88 -8.49 -11.24
CA TYR A 92 33.19 -8.73 -10.63
C TYR A 92 34.24 -9.07 -11.71
N GLU A 93 33.93 -9.96 -12.65
CA GLU A 93 34.81 -10.27 -13.79
C GLU A 93 35.08 -9.03 -14.69
N GLU A 94 34.07 -8.19 -14.93
CA GLU A 94 34.22 -6.95 -15.72
C GLU A 94 35.04 -5.86 -15.02
N VAL A 95 35.19 -5.92 -13.70
CA VAL A 95 35.89 -4.93 -12.86
C VAL A 95 37.26 -5.42 -12.37
N GLU A 96 37.41 -6.73 -12.13
CA GLU A 96 38.66 -7.36 -11.66
C GLU A 96 39.79 -7.20 -12.68
N ASP A 97 39.48 -7.30 -13.98
CA ASP A 97 40.44 -7.08 -15.06
C ASP A 97 40.74 -5.58 -15.33
N LYS A 98 40.07 -4.65 -14.65
CA LYS A 98 40.27 -3.19 -14.80
C LYS A 98 41.17 -2.65 -13.71
N ILE A 99 42.46 -2.59 -14.01
CA ILE A 99 43.51 -2.22 -13.05
C ILE A 99 43.52 -0.72 -12.71
N PHE A 100 42.98 0.18 -13.55
CA PHE A 100 42.85 1.62 -13.28
C PHE A 100 41.61 2.22 -14.00
N GLY A 101 40.88 3.11 -13.31
CA GLY A 101 39.65 3.75 -13.79
C GLY A 101 39.84 4.85 -14.84
N THR A 102 40.59 4.58 -15.91
CA THR A 102 40.88 5.57 -16.97
C THR A 102 40.01 5.46 -18.22
N ASP A 103 39.10 4.50 -18.32
CA ASP A 103 38.26 4.34 -19.52
C ASP A 103 36.83 4.89 -19.37
N ILE A 104 36.58 5.79 -18.41
CA ILE A 104 35.33 6.57 -18.39
C ILE A 104 35.44 7.75 -19.36
N LEU A 105 35.73 7.48 -20.64
CA LEU A 105 35.57 8.43 -21.74
C LEU A 105 35.35 7.65 -23.04
N ASP A 106 34.12 7.29 -23.36
CA ASP A 106 33.58 7.68 -24.67
C ASP A 106 32.05 7.70 -24.62
N GLY A 107 31.50 8.91 -24.66
CA GLY A 107 30.12 9.10 -25.00
C GLY A 107 29.97 9.04 -26.51
N LYS A 108 29.22 8.06 -27.02
CA LYS A 108 28.49 8.13 -28.31
C LYS A 108 27.17 7.40 -28.10
N ARG A 109 26.06 8.15 -28.11
CA ARG A 109 25.15 8.33 -29.25
C ARG A 109 24.50 7.02 -29.67
#